data_AF-A0A8J5UV43-F1
#
_entry.id   AF-A0A8J5UV43-F1
#
_cell.length_a   1.000
_cell.length_b   1.000
_cell.length_c   1.000
_cell.angle_alpha   90.00
_cell.angle_beta   90.00
_cell.angle_gamma   90.00
#
_symmetry.space_group_name_H-M   'P 1'
#
loop_
_entity.id
_entity.type
_entity.pdbx_description
1 polymer ?
#
loop_
_entity_poly.entity_id
_entity_poly.type
_entity_poly.pdbx_seq_one_letter_code
_entity_poly.pdbx_strand_id
1 'polypeptide(L)'
;MYDLAGNHEKVLNLMCMLLAQVVSQKNTAGSLRSRLQTIANVISSRYQGIAIQVSAELVAAFYTLRDLMTFFDQYHNEQYQTALRTISDSKLLPLHVQEVDERVTALRRVSPEVSGTLSDVLLATMTILYRQYQKLRFAKPGDEATREQQFRDLREQAQALTSFAGTLPYRMPNETNSKLVQMEILMH
;
A
#
# COMPACT_ATOMS: atom_id res chain seq x y z
N MET A 1 6.99 29.04 3.43
CA MET A 1 7.79 29.79 2.44
C MET A 1 7.43 29.43 1.00
N TYR A 2 7.52 28.16 0.54
CA TYR A 2 7.13 27.81 -0.86
C TYR A 2 5.62 27.85 -1.16
N ASP A 3 4.80 27.45 -0.20
CA ASP A 3 3.32 27.50 -0.28
C ASP A 3 2.80 28.95 -0.35
N LEU A 4 3.44 29.88 0.37
CA LEU A 4 3.18 31.32 0.31
C LEU A 4 3.67 31.97 -0.99
N ALA A 5 4.52 31.28 -1.76
CA ALA A 5 5.07 31.75 -3.03
C ALA A 5 4.33 31.18 -4.26
N GLY A 6 3.21 30.46 -4.06
CA GLY A 6 2.39 29.89 -5.13
C GLY A 6 3.05 28.71 -5.88
N ASN A 7 4.18 28.18 -5.38
CA ASN A 7 4.89 27.07 -6.02
C ASN A 7 4.36 25.73 -5.49
N HIS A 8 3.14 25.38 -5.92
CA HIS A 8 2.45 24.17 -5.48
C HIS A 8 3.16 22.89 -5.91
N GLU A 9 3.83 22.90 -7.07
CA GLU A 9 4.60 21.77 -7.59
C GLU A 9 5.75 21.38 -6.65
N LYS A 10 6.54 22.37 -6.20
CA LYS A 10 7.66 22.11 -5.30
C LYS A 10 7.20 21.65 -3.91
N VAL A 11 6.05 22.15 -3.45
CA VAL A 11 5.42 21.67 -2.21
C VAL A 11 5.04 20.21 -2.33
N LEU A 12 4.34 19.81 -3.40
CA LEU A 12 3.93 18.42 -3.60
C LEU A 12 5.12 17.47 -3.79
N ASN A 13 6.14 17.86 -4.55
CA ASN A 13 7.37 17.07 -4.71
C ASN A 13 8.05 16.80 -3.35
N LEU A 14 8.26 17.84 -2.55
CA LEU A 14 8.85 17.70 -1.22
C LEU A 14 7.98 16.81 -0.31
N MET A 15 6.66 16.99 -0.37
CA MET A 15 5.75 16.16 0.42
C MET A 15 5.79 14.70 -0.01
N CYS A 16 5.79 14.38 -1.30
CA CYS A 16 5.89 13.01 -1.78
C CYS A 16 7.19 12.34 -1.30
N MET A 17 8.34 13.02 -1.44
CA MET A 17 9.63 12.50 -0.97
C MET A 17 9.63 12.25 0.54
N LEU A 18 9.08 13.17 1.34
CA LEU A 18 9.04 13.03 2.80
C LEU A 18 8.06 11.93 3.24
N LEU A 19 6.88 11.85 2.60
CA LEU A 19 5.88 10.84 2.90
C LEU A 19 6.40 9.44 2.59
N ALA A 20 7.04 9.25 1.43
CA ALA A 20 7.59 7.95 1.03
C ALA A 20 8.61 7.38 2.04
N GLN A 21 9.38 8.24 2.72
CA GLN A 21 10.35 7.81 3.75
C GLN A 21 9.71 7.31 5.04
N VAL A 22 8.48 7.74 5.35
CA VAL A 22 7.81 7.47 6.63
C VAL A 22 6.52 6.67 6.47
N VAL A 23 6.12 6.32 5.25
CA VAL A 23 4.79 5.79 4.96
C VAL A 23 4.52 4.47 5.68
N SER A 24 5.53 3.61 5.80
CA SER A 24 5.44 2.29 6.42
C SER A 24 5.63 2.29 7.94
N GLN A 25 6.11 3.39 8.51
CA GLN A 25 6.38 3.51 9.95
C GLN A 25 5.09 3.52 10.76
N LYS A 26 5.16 3.03 12.01
CA LYS A 26 4.02 3.10 12.93
C LYS A 26 3.73 4.55 13.33
N ASN A 27 2.46 4.94 13.31
CA ASN A 27 2.04 6.26 13.75
C ASN A 27 2.12 6.37 15.27
N THR A 28 3.04 7.17 15.77
CA THR A 28 3.16 7.52 17.19
C THR A 28 2.95 9.02 17.37
N ALA A 29 2.21 9.40 18.41
CA ALA A 29 1.88 10.80 18.67
C ALA A 29 3.16 11.64 18.80
N GLY A 30 3.24 12.75 18.06
CA GLY A 30 4.42 13.63 18.04
C GLY A 30 5.57 13.18 17.14
N SER A 31 5.49 12.00 16.51
CA SER A 31 6.49 11.55 15.54
C SER A 31 6.54 12.41 14.28
N LEU A 32 7.67 12.34 13.56
CA LEU A 32 7.80 12.96 12.25
C LEU A 32 6.69 12.52 11.30
N ARG A 33 6.37 11.21 11.29
CA ARG A 33 5.26 10.64 10.52
C ARG A 33 3.93 11.33 10.83
N SER A 34 3.55 11.40 12.11
CA SER A 34 2.29 12.02 12.55
C SER A 34 2.20 13.48 12.10
N ARG A 35 3.30 14.23 12.22
CA ARG A 35 3.39 15.62 11.76
C ARG A 35 3.24 15.74 10.25
N LEU A 36 3.91 14.89 9.48
CA LEU A 36 3.82 14.86 8.02
C LEU A 36 2.42 14.49 7.53
N GLN A 37 1.74 13.57 8.20
CA GLN A 37 0.34 13.21 7.91
C GLN A 37 -0.59 14.40 8.11
N THR A 38 -0.46 15.13 9.24
CA THR A 38 -1.25 16.34 9.50
C THR A 38 -1.01 17.40 8.43
N ILE A 39 0.26 17.64 8.05
CA ILE A 39 0.60 18.60 6.98
C ILE A 39 0.01 18.16 5.64
N ALA A 40 0.09 16.87 5.28
CA ALA A 40 -0.49 16.33 4.06
C ALA A 40 -2.02 16.53 4.02
N ASN A 41 -2.72 16.33 5.14
CA ASN A 41 -4.17 16.57 5.21
C ASN A 41 -4.52 18.05 5.03
N VAL A 42 -3.74 18.96 5.63
CA VAL A 42 -3.93 20.41 5.45
C VAL A 42 -3.71 20.83 4.00
N ILE A 43 -2.65 20.32 3.35
CA ILE A 43 -2.35 20.59 1.94
C ILE A 43 -3.46 20.04 1.05
N SER A 44 -3.89 18.79 1.28
CA SER A 44 -4.97 18.15 0.55
C SER A 44 -6.27 18.94 0.62
N SER A 45 -6.66 19.39 1.81
CA SER A 45 -7.87 20.21 2.00
C SER A 45 -7.77 21.57 1.31
N ARG A 46 -6.61 22.22 1.36
CA ARG A 46 -6.40 23.51 0.69
C ARG A 46 -6.45 23.40 -0.82
N TYR A 47 -5.90 22.32 -1.36
CA TYR A 47 -5.79 22.10 -2.80
C TYR A 47 -7.07 21.52 -3.41
N GLN A 48 -8.03 21.11 -2.58
CA GLN A 48 -9.32 20.64 -3.01
C GLN A 48 -10.14 21.80 -3.61
N GLY A 49 -10.46 21.70 -4.90
CA GLY A 49 -11.27 22.70 -5.61
C GLY A 49 -10.50 23.90 -6.17
N ILE A 50 -9.16 23.91 -6.06
CA ILE A 50 -8.30 24.92 -6.70
C ILE A 50 -7.75 24.36 -8.01
N ALA A 51 -7.76 25.17 -9.07
CA ALA A 51 -7.04 24.86 -10.31
C ALA A 51 -5.54 25.05 -10.08
N ILE A 52 -4.84 23.96 -9.79
CA ILE A 52 -3.41 23.97 -9.50
C ILE A 52 -2.66 23.60 -10.78
N GLN A 53 -1.69 24.42 -11.17
CA GLN A 53 -0.79 24.16 -12.29
C GLN A 53 0.29 23.14 -11.89
N VAL A 54 -0.11 21.89 -11.68
CA VAL A 54 0.80 20.78 -11.34
C VAL A 54 0.48 19.59 -12.23
N SER A 55 1.48 18.78 -12.56
CA SER A 55 1.28 17.55 -13.33
C SER A 55 0.30 16.60 -12.62
N ALA A 56 -0.58 15.97 -13.41
CA ALA A 56 -1.55 15.01 -12.88
C ALA A 56 -0.86 13.83 -12.19
N GLU A 57 0.33 13.44 -12.66
CA GLU A 57 1.14 12.37 -12.09
C GLU A 57 1.62 12.69 -10.67
N LEU A 58 2.09 13.92 -10.43
CA LEU A 58 2.56 14.34 -9.09
C LEU A 58 1.39 14.43 -8.10
N VAL A 59 0.23 14.92 -8.56
CA VAL A 59 -1.00 14.94 -7.77
C VAL A 59 -1.43 13.52 -7.41
N ALA A 60 -1.46 12.62 -8.38
CA ALA A 60 -1.79 11.21 -8.16
C ALA A 60 -0.82 10.56 -7.16
N ALA A 61 0.48 10.78 -7.30
CA ALA A 61 1.48 10.26 -6.37
C ALA A 61 1.26 10.74 -4.92
N PHE A 62 0.95 12.02 -4.74
CA PHE A 62 0.66 12.58 -3.42
C PHE A 62 -0.56 11.92 -2.77
N TYR A 63 -1.66 11.79 -3.51
CA TYR A 63 -2.87 11.15 -3.00
C TYR A 63 -2.66 9.66 -2.71
N THR A 64 -1.97 8.95 -3.59
CA THR A 64 -1.59 7.54 -3.36
C THR A 64 -0.77 7.39 -2.08
N LEU A 65 0.27 8.22 -1.88
CA LEU A 65 1.08 8.18 -0.65
C LEU A 65 0.24 8.48 0.59
N ARG A 66 -0.69 9.45 0.52
CA ARG A 66 -1.61 9.76 1.63
C ARG A 66 -2.52 8.58 1.96
N ASP A 67 -3.05 7.91 0.95
CA ASP A 67 -3.92 6.75 1.13
C ASP A 67 -3.11 5.56 1.68
N LEU A 68 -1.86 5.40 1.26
CA LEU A 68 -0.92 4.44 1.85
C LEU A 68 -0.61 4.75 3.33
N MET A 69 -0.53 6.03 3.73
CA MET A 69 -0.41 6.37 5.16
C MET A 69 -1.59 5.81 5.94
N THR A 70 -2.81 5.96 5.40
CA THR A 70 -4.04 5.44 6.00
C THR A 70 -4.04 3.91 6.06
N PHE A 71 -3.59 3.25 4.99
CA PHE A 71 -3.40 1.80 4.96
C PHE A 71 -2.46 1.33 6.07
N PHE A 72 -1.28 1.95 6.23
CA PHE A 72 -0.33 1.54 7.26
C PHE A 72 -0.84 1.83 8.67
N ASP A 73 -1.61 2.90 8.87
CA ASP A 73 -2.29 3.13 10.15
C ASP A 73 -3.28 2.00 10.47
N GLN A 74 -4.08 1.58 9.49
CA GLN A 74 -5.01 0.44 9.64
C GLN A 74 -4.26 -0.87 9.89
N TYR A 75 -3.16 -1.12 9.17
CA TYR A 75 -2.31 -2.29 9.35
C TYR A 75 -1.71 -2.36 10.76
N HIS A 76 -1.11 -1.27 11.24
CA HIS A 76 -0.48 -1.21 12.56
C HIS A 76 -1.48 -1.24 13.72
N ASN A 77 -2.74 -0.83 13.46
CA ASN A 77 -3.85 -0.93 14.40
C ASN A 77 -4.63 -2.25 14.27
N GLU A 78 -4.12 -3.22 13.51
CA GLU A 78 -4.72 -4.55 13.30
C GLU A 78 -6.11 -4.55 12.65
N GLN A 79 -6.48 -3.46 11.99
CA GLN A 79 -7.74 -3.28 11.26
C GLN A 79 -7.66 -3.89 9.85
N TYR A 80 -7.37 -5.18 9.78
CA TYR A 80 -7.00 -5.88 8.55
C TYR A 80 -8.05 -5.83 7.43
N GLN A 81 -9.34 -5.91 7.77
CA GLN A 81 -10.39 -5.84 6.74
C GLN A 81 -10.43 -4.47 6.07
N THR A 82 -10.31 -3.40 6.86
CA THR A 82 -10.26 -2.03 6.35
C THR A 82 -8.99 -1.80 5.54
N ALA A 83 -7.84 -2.31 6.02
CA ALA A 83 -6.56 -2.22 5.33
C ALA A 83 -6.61 -2.87 3.93
N LEU A 84 -7.18 -4.07 3.81
CA LEU A 84 -7.33 -4.73 2.50
C LEU A 84 -8.26 -3.98 1.56
N ARG A 85 -9.33 -3.36 2.06
CA ARG A 85 -10.21 -2.50 1.24
C ARG A 85 -9.45 -1.30 0.70
N THR A 86 -8.70 -0.61 1.55
CA THR A 86 -7.85 0.52 1.14
C THR A 86 -6.86 0.12 0.04
N ILE A 87 -6.25 -1.07 0.14
CA ILE A 87 -5.36 -1.58 -0.92
C ILE A 87 -6.11 -1.89 -2.21
N SER A 88 -7.26 -2.55 -2.13
CA SER A 88 -8.11 -2.84 -3.28
C SER A 88 -8.53 -1.56 -4.01
N ASP A 89 -8.98 -0.55 -3.26
CA ASP A 89 -9.43 0.75 -3.80
C ASP A 89 -8.26 1.55 -4.41
N SER A 90 -7.07 1.44 -3.84
CA SER A 90 -5.87 2.12 -4.36
C SER A 90 -5.40 1.59 -5.72
N LYS A 91 -5.83 0.37 -6.11
CA LYS A 91 -5.46 -0.26 -7.38
C LYS A 91 -3.94 -0.43 -7.59
N LEU A 92 -3.18 -0.39 -6.50
CA LEU A 92 -1.71 -0.44 -6.52
C LEU A 92 -1.19 -1.88 -6.61
N LEU A 93 -1.87 -2.83 -5.97
CA LEU A 93 -1.49 -4.24 -5.93
C LEU A 93 -2.54 -5.12 -6.63
N PRO A 94 -2.14 -6.20 -7.31
CA PRO A 94 -3.07 -7.21 -7.78
C PRO A 94 -3.52 -8.08 -6.61
N LEU A 95 -4.83 -8.20 -6.42
CA LEU A 95 -5.41 -9.18 -5.50
C LEU A 95 -5.81 -10.47 -6.21
N HIS A 96 -5.81 -10.45 -7.54
CA HIS A 96 -6.07 -11.62 -8.39
C HIS A 96 -4.94 -11.80 -9.39
N VAL A 97 -4.63 -13.05 -9.73
CA VAL A 97 -3.53 -13.39 -10.65
C VAL A 97 -3.75 -12.74 -12.03
N GLN A 98 -5.01 -12.59 -12.46
CA GLN A 98 -5.38 -11.97 -13.73
C GLN A 98 -5.03 -10.47 -13.80
N GLU A 99 -4.93 -9.79 -12.66
CA GLU A 99 -4.60 -8.36 -12.60
C GLU A 99 -3.09 -8.10 -12.67
N VAL A 100 -2.24 -9.12 -12.53
CA VAL A 100 -0.79 -8.96 -12.37
C VAL A 100 -0.18 -8.17 -13.52
N ASP A 101 -0.45 -8.56 -14.77
CA ASP A 101 0.12 -7.90 -15.96
C ASP A 101 -0.35 -6.45 -16.11
N GLU A 102 -1.63 -6.19 -15.81
CA GLU A 102 -2.21 -4.84 -15.83
C GLU A 102 -1.51 -3.95 -14.80
N ARG A 103 -1.35 -4.44 -13.57
CA ARG A 103 -0.71 -3.70 -12.48
C ARG A 103 0.77 -3.44 -12.75
N VAL A 104 1.49 -4.41 -13.32
CA VAL A 104 2.91 -4.23 -13.70
C VAL A 104 3.04 -3.15 -14.78
N THR A 105 2.12 -3.12 -15.74
CA THR A 105 2.11 -2.10 -16.79
C THR A 105 1.78 -0.71 -16.23
N ALA A 106 0.79 -0.63 -15.35
CA ALA A 106 0.40 0.61 -14.67
C ALA A 106 1.55 1.17 -13.80
N LEU A 107 2.30 0.30 -13.12
CA LEU A 107 3.43 0.69 -12.27
C LEU A 107 4.52 1.47 -13.03
N ARG A 108 4.68 1.24 -14.34
CA ARG A 108 5.66 2.00 -15.16
C ARG A 108 5.34 3.50 -15.24
N ARG A 109 4.10 3.90 -14.96
CA ARG A 109 3.63 5.30 -14.95
C ARG A 109 3.54 5.88 -13.54
N VAL A 110 3.83 5.08 -12.52
CA VAL A 110 3.78 5.48 -11.11
C VAL A 110 5.08 6.21 -10.76
N SER A 111 4.98 7.23 -9.89
CA SER A 111 6.16 8.00 -9.50
C SER A 111 7.17 7.14 -8.72
N PRO A 112 8.48 7.47 -8.79
CA PRO A 112 9.51 6.70 -8.10
C PRO A 112 9.32 6.70 -6.57
N GLU A 113 8.75 7.77 -6.00
CA GLU A 113 8.43 7.85 -4.58
C GLU A 113 7.41 6.78 -4.17
N VAL A 114 6.33 6.61 -4.95
CA VAL A 114 5.34 5.57 -4.68
C VAL A 114 5.94 4.18 -4.93
N SER A 115 6.66 4.00 -6.05
CA SER A 115 7.31 2.71 -6.35
C SER A 115 8.30 2.28 -5.28
N GLY A 116 9.03 3.23 -4.66
CA GLY A 116 9.95 2.95 -3.56
C GLY A 116 9.27 2.37 -2.32
N THR A 117 7.98 2.65 -2.12
CA THR A 117 7.20 2.15 -0.98
C THR A 117 6.59 0.77 -1.22
N LEU A 118 6.58 0.28 -2.46
CA LEU A 118 5.87 -0.93 -2.86
C LEU A 118 6.35 -2.18 -2.11
N SER A 119 7.64 -2.23 -1.74
CA SER A 119 8.21 -3.33 -0.95
C SER A 119 7.53 -3.48 0.40
N ASP A 120 7.32 -2.36 1.09
CA ASP A 120 6.69 -2.36 2.41
C ASP A 120 5.19 -2.64 2.29
N VAL A 121 4.54 -2.10 1.25
CA VAL A 121 3.11 -2.30 1.01
C VAL A 121 2.82 -3.77 0.69
N LEU A 122 3.64 -4.40 -0.16
CA LEU A 122 3.54 -5.83 -0.47
C LEU A 122 3.72 -6.68 0.79
N LEU A 123 4.76 -6.41 1.58
CA LEU A 123 5.04 -7.15 2.79
C LEU A 123 3.91 -7.02 3.82
N ALA A 124 3.40 -5.80 4.02
CA ALA A 124 2.29 -5.55 4.92
C ALA A 124 1.01 -6.26 4.46
N THR A 125 0.68 -6.17 3.17
CA THR A 125 -0.49 -6.84 2.59
C THR A 125 -0.38 -8.36 2.75
N MET A 126 0.77 -8.95 2.41
CA MET A 126 1.01 -10.38 2.59
C MET A 126 0.92 -10.82 4.06
N THR A 127 1.43 -9.99 4.97
CA THR A 127 1.33 -10.23 6.42
C THR A 127 -0.13 -10.22 6.88
N ILE A 128 -0.97 -9.33 6.33
CA ILE A 128 -2.41 -9.31 6.60
C ILE A 128 -3.05 -10.62 6.15
N LEU A 129 -2.79 -11.06 4.92
CA LEU A 129 -3.33 -12.32 4.38
C LEU A 129 -2.92 -13.51 5.26
N TYR A 130 -1.65 -13.58 5.64
CA TYR A 130 -1.13 -14.62 6.51
C TYR A 130 -1.82 -14.64 7.88
N ARG A 131 -2.02 -13.47 8.51
CA ARG A 131 -2.73 -13.36 9.79
C ARG A 131 -4.19 -13.79 9.67
N GLN A 132 -4.86 -13.45 8.58
CA GLN A 132 -6.23 -13.92 8.32
C GLN A 132 -6.29 -15.43 8.12
N TYR A 133 -5.33 -16.00 7.38
CA TYR A 133 -5.18 -17.44 7.19
C TYR A 133 -5.00 -18.16 8.53
N GLN A 134 -4.09 -17.68 9.38
CA GLN A 134 -3.87 -18.23 10.72
C GLN A 134 -5.14 -18.15 11.56
N LYS A 135 -5.82 -17.00 11.59
CA LYS A 135 -7.07 -16.81 12.33
C LYS A 135 -8.15 -17.79 11.86
N LEU A 136 -8.27 -18.00 10.55
CA LEU A 136 -9.20 -18.97 9.97
C LEU A 136 -8.83 -20.41 10.34
N ARG A 137 -7.52 -20.73 10.43
CA ARG A 137 -7.03 -22.06 10.85
C ARG A 137 -7.37 -22.40 12.30
N PHE A 138 -7.32 -21.43 13.20
CA PHE A 138 -7.65 -21.61 14.62
C PHE A 138 -9.11 -21.32 14.97
N ALA A 139 -9.91 -20.83 14.01
CA ALA A 139 -11.34 -20.63 14.21
C ALA A 139 -12.06 -21.95 14.49
N LYS A 140 -13.11 -21.89 15.32
CA LYS A 140 -13.96 -23.04 15.63
C LYS A 140 -14.57 -23.59 14.33
N PRO A 141 -14.79 -24.92 14.22
CA PRO A 141 -15.45 -25.51 13.07
C PRO A 141 -16.83 -24.89 12.89
N GLY A 142 -17.00 -24.19 11.77
CA GLY A 142 -18.28 -23.69 11.27
C GLY A 142 -18.63 -24.42 9.98
N ASP A 143 -19.28 -23.73 9.05
CA ASP A 143 -19.51 -24.26 7.70
C ASP A 143 -18.18 -24.52 6.97
N GLU A 144 -17.86 -25.80 6.76
CA GLU A 144 -16.62 -26.25 6.13
C GLU A 144 -16.49 -25.77 4.69
N ALA A 145 -17.61 -25.65 3.96
CA ALA A 145 -17.59 -25.23 2.56
C ALA A 145 -17.19 -23.75 2.43
N THR A 146 -17.78 -22.89 3.27
CA THR A 146 -17.43 -21.47 3.33
C THR A 146 -15.99 -21.26 3.78
N ARG A 147 -15.52 -22.05 4.74
CA ARG A 147 -14.14 -21.99 5.24
C ARG A 147 -13.11 -22.39 4.18
N GLU A 148 -13.38 -23.47 3.46
CA GLU A 148 -12.50 -23.92 2.38
C GLU A 148 -12.41 -22.88 1.26
N GLN A 149 -13.52 -22.23 0.92
CA GLN A 149 -13.50 -21.14 -0.06
C GLN A 149 -12.62 -19.97 0.41
N GLN A 150 -12.74 -19.55 1.66
CA GLN A 150 -11.92 -18.47 2.22
C GLN A 150 -10.43 -18.82 2.22
N PHE A 151 -10.06 -20.07 2.48
CA PHE A 151 -8.67 -20.51 2.35
C PHE A 151 -8.16 -20.42 0.92
N ARG A 152 -8.97 -20.84 -0.06
CA ARG A 152 -8.63 -20.70 -1.48
C ARG A 152 -8.43 -19.24 -1.88
N ASP A 153 -9.34 -18.36 -1.48
CA ASP A 153 -9.27 -16.93 -1.82
C ASP A 153 -8.00 -16.28 -1.26
N LEU A 154 -7.63 -16.60 -0.01
CA LEU A 154 -6.40 -16.08 0.62
C LEU A 154 -5.13 -16.60 -0.06
N ARG A 155 -5.12 -17.88 -0.47
CA ARG A 155 -4.00 -18.48 -1.21
C ARG A 155 -3.85 -17.87 -2.60
N GLU A 156 -4.96 -17.65 -3.30
CA GLU A 156 -4.94 -17.01 -4.62
C GLU A 156 -4.41 -15.57 -4.53
N GLN A 157 -4.85 -14.80 -3.54
CA GLN A 157 -4.34 -13.45 -3.29
C GLN A 157 -2.85 -13.46 -2.98
N ALA A 158 -2.39 -14.38 -2.13
CA ALA A 158 -0.98 -14.56 -1.81
C ALA A 158 -0.15 -14.87 -3.06
N GLN A 159 -0.62 -15.76 -3.93
CA GLN A 159 0.02 -16.11 -5.19
C GLN A 159 0.07 -14.94 -6.17
N ALA A 160 -0.99 -14.12 -6.23
CA ALA A 160 -1.02 -12.91 -7.05
C ALA A 160 0.07 -11.93 -6.62
N LEU A 161 0.26 -11.73 -5.30
CA LEU A 161 1.29 -10.84 -4.75
C LEU A 161 2.72 -11.34 -5.02
N THR A 162 2.97 -12.64 -4.90
CA THR A 162 4.31 -13.21 -5.17
C THR A 162 4.64 -13.21 -6.65
N SER A 163 3.67 -13.55 -7.52
CA SER A 163 3.79 -13.44 -8.97
C SER A 163 4.06 -11.99 -9.40
N PHE A 164 3.33 -11.04 -8.82
CA PHE A 164 3.57 -9.62 -9.04
C PHE A 164 4.97 -9.19 -8.61
N ALA A 165 5.41 -9.55 -7.40
CA ALA A 165 6.75 -9.21 -6.92
C ALA A 165 7.87 -9.78 -7.81
N GLY A 166 7.67 -10.97 -8.40
CA GLY A 166 8.61 -11.62 -9.31
C GLY A 166 8.68 -11.00 -10.72
N THR A 167 7.66 -10.27 -11.14
CA THR A 167 7.55 -9.64 -12.48
C THR A 167 7.91 -8.16 -12.48
N LEU A 168 8.23 -7.59 -11.31
CA LEU A 168 8.60 -6.18 -11.19
C LEU A 168 9.85 -5.84 -12.03
N PRO A 169 9.86 -4.67 -12.69
CA PRO A 169 10.99 -4.26 -13.55
C PRO A 169 12.26 -3.91 -12.77
N TYR A 170 12.18 -3.81 -11.44
CA TYR A 170 13.31 -3.60 -10.56
C TYR A 170 13.42 -4.75 -9.54
N ARG A 171 14.64 -5.01 -9.06
CA ARG A 171 14.84 -6.01 -8.01
C ARG A 171 14.34 -5.49 -6.68
N MET A 172 13.32 -6.16 -6.17
CA MET A 172 12.90 -6.05 -4.78
C MET A 172 14.05 -6.46 -3.85
N PRO A 173 14.13 -5.91 -2.62
CA PRO A 173 15.08 -6.37 -1.63
C PRO A 173 14.95 -7.88 -1.42
N ASN A 174 16.08 -8.61 -1.45
CA ASN A 174 16.08 -10.07 -1.37
C ASN A 174 15.32 -10.58 -0.13
N GLU A 175 15.47 -9.91 1.01
CA GLU A 175 14.78 -10.26 2.25
C GLU A 175 13.25 -10.17 2.12
N THR A 176 12.74 -9.12 1.46
CA THR A 176 11.30 -8.95 1.22
C THR A 176 10.77 -10.08 0.36
N ASN A 177 11.44 -10.39 -0.75
CA ASN A 177 11.00 -11.46 -1.65
C ASN A 177 11.02 -12.83 -0.95
N SER A 178 12.06 -13.13 -0.17
CA SER A 178 12.12 -14.37 0.63
C SER A 178 10.99 -14.46 1.65
N LYS A 179 10.65 -13.37 2.34
CA LYS A 179 9.53 -13.34 3.29
C LYS A 179 8.17 -13.54 2.63
N LEU A 180 7.96 -12.94 1.45
CA LEU A 180 6.73 -13.13 0.68
C LEU A 180 6.55 -14.61 0.31
N VAL A 181 7.55 -15.21 -0.33
CA VAL A 181 7.53 -16.63 -0.71
C VAL A 181 7.36 -17.54 0.51
N GLN A 182 8.06 -17.26 1.62
CA GLN A 182 7.91 -18.05 2.84
C GLN A 182 6.48 -18.02 3.39
N MET A 183 5.84 -16.85 3.43
CA MET A 183 4.46 -16.73 3.89
C MET A 183 3.48 -17.43 2.95
N GLU A 184 3.70 -17.38 1.63
CA GLU A 184 2.89 -18.10 0.64
C GLU A 184 2.96 -19.61 0.88
N ILE A 185 4.17 -20.17 1.01
CA ILE A 185 4.38 -21.60 1.26
C ILE A 185 3.69 -22.04 2.55
N LEU A 186 3.73 -21.23 3.62
CA LEU A 186 3.06 -21.54 4.88
C LEU A 186 1.52 -21.51 4.80
N MET A 187 0.97 -20.93 3.73
CA MET A 187 -0.46 -20.98 3.44
C MET A 187 -0.87 -22.19 2.60
N HIS A 188 0.06 -22.93 1.99
CA HIS A 188 -0.23 -24.17 1.26
C HIS A 188 -0.29 -25.38 2.19
#